data_AF-A0A8J7Q852-F1
#
_entry.id   AF-A0A8J7Q852-F1
#
_cell.length_a   1.000
_cell.length_b   1.000
_cell.length_c   1.000
_cell.angle_alpha   90.00
_cell.angle_beta   90.00
_cell.angle_gamma   90.00
#
_symmetry.space_group_name_H-M   'P 1'
#
loop_
_entity.id
_entity.type
_entity.pdbx_description
1 polymer ?
#
loop_
_entity_poly.entity_id
_entity_poly.type
_entity_poly.pdbx_seq_one_letter_code
_entity_poly.pdbx_strand_id
1 'polypeptide(L)'
;MKAIITRVDEELHAKIKAKAAAENRSVNDLVKGLLEAAVEHAESWQERRKRLIAEGKLVVYEPEGPAPGHDELERMSRGWGTAVSEALDWSRGEW
;
A
#
# COMPACT_ATOMS: atom_id res chain seq x y z
N MET A 1 31.83 5.40 -3.76
CA MET A 1 30.80 6.26 -3.15
C MET A 1 30.71 7.54 -3.96
N LYS A 2 29.52 8.04 -4.29
CA LYS A 2 29.34 9.30 -5.02
C LYS A 2 28.73 10.33 -4.05
N ALA A 3 29.16 11.58 -4.11
CA ALA A 3 28.68 12.66 -3.25
C ALA A 3 27.90 13.69 -4.07
N ILE A 4 26.84 14.25 -3.47
CA ILE A 4 26.09 15.39 -4.01
C ILE A 4 26.47 16.61 -3.17
N ILE A 5 26.83 17.71 -3.84
CA ILE A 5 27.12 18.99 -3.20
C ILE A 5 26.20 20.03 -3.83
N THR A 6 25.37 20.66 -3.01
CA THR A 6 24.41 21.68 -3.45
C THR A 6 24.52 22.89 -2.53
N ARG A 7 24.46 24.09 -3.11
CA ARG A 7 24.42 25.33 -2.34
C ARG A 7 23.01 25.56 -1.82
N VAL A 8 22.89 25.80 -0.52
CA VAL A 8 21.66 26.21 0.15
C VAL A 8 21.91 27.53 0.86
N ASP A 9 20.88 28.34 1.01
CA ASP A 9 20.96 29.52 1.86
C ASP A 9 21.01 29.13 3.36
N GLU A 10 21.43 30.08 4.20
CA GLU A 10 21.61 29.86 5.64
C GLU A 10 20.29 29.53 6.34
N GLU A 11 19.18 30.10 5.87
CA GLU A 11 17.85 29.87 6.45
C GLU A 11 17.39 28.43 6.21
N LEU A 12 17.54 27.93 4.99
CA LEU A 12 17.24 26.56 4.61
C LEU A 12 18.15 25.57 5.35
N HIS A 13 19.44 25.88 5.47
CA HIS A 13 20.37 25.04 6.23
C HIS A 13 19.98 24.93 7.71
N ALA A 14 19.60 26.04 8.35
CA ALA A 14 19.13 26.06 9.73
C ALA A 14 17.86 25.22 9.92
N LYS A 15 16.89 25.34 9.00
CA LYS A 15 15.65 24.54 9.01
C LYS A 15 15.92 23.04 8.87
N ILE A 16 16.83 22.65 7.96
CA ILE A 16 17.22 21.24 7.77
C ILE A 16 17.87 20.70 9.05
N LYS A 17 18.78 21.47 9.66
CA LYS A 17 19.46 21.05 10.90
C LYS A 17 18.49 20.89 12.06
N ALA A 18 17.55 21.82 12.22
CA ALA A 18 16.51 21.74 13.24
C ALA A 18 15.62 20.48 13.05
N LYS A 19 15.22 20.20 11.80
CA LYS A 19 14.43 19.01 11.48
C LYS A 19 15.21 17.71 11.76
N ALA A 20 16.49 17.64 11.39
CA ALA A 20 17.32 16.48 11.66
C ALA A 20 17.48 16.22 13.17
N ALA A 21 17.67 17.28 13.96
CA ALA A 21 17.74 17.19 15.42
C ALA A 21 16.42 16.71 16.03
N ALA A 22 15.27 17.20 15.54
CA ALA A 22 13.95 16.77 16.01
C ALA A 22 13.69 15.27 15.74
N GLU A 23 14.22 14.74 14.64
CA GLU A 23 14.11 13.33 14.28
C GLU A 23 15.23 12.46 14.87
N ASN A 24 16.16 13.04 15.65
CA ASN A 24 17.37 12.38 16.17
C ASN A 24 18.21 11.68 15.08
N ARG A 25 18.34 12.35 13.93
CA ARG A 25 19.04 11.85 12.73
C ARG A 25 20.18 12.79 12.34
N SER A 26 21.17 12.27 11.61
CA SER A 26 22.16 13.14 10.96
C SER A 26 21.51 13.93 9.81
N VAL A 27 22.03 15.12 9.51
CA VAL A 27 21.56 15.93 8.37
C VAL A 27 21.67 15.13 7.06
N ASN A 28 22.74 14.37 6.89
CA ASN A 28 22.94 13.54 5.70
C ASN A 28 21.90 12.42 5.61
N ASP A 29 21.58 11.74 6.71
CA ASP A 29 20.57 10.68 6.71
C ASP A 29 19.17 11.22 6.43
N LEU A 30 18.85 12.42 6.94
CA LEU A 30 17.60 13.11 6.63
C LEU A 30 17.53 13.47 5.14
N VAL A 31 18.55 14.16 4.62
CA VAL A 31 18.57 14.61 3.22
C VAL A 31 18.55 13.42 2.27
N LYS A 32 19.32 12.36 2.56
CA LYS A 32 19.31 11.12 1.79
C LYS A 32 17.90 10.53 1.73
N GLY A 33 17.23 10.35 2.87
CA GLY A 33 15.88 9.78 2.91
C GLY A 33 14.84 10.64 2.18
N LEU A 34 14.96 11.96 2.26
CA LEU A 34 14.10 12.88 1.50
C LEU A 34 14.34 12.78 -0.01
N LEU A 35 15.60 12.66 -0.43
CA LEU A 35 15.95 12.46 -1.83
C LEU A 35 15.47 11.10 -2.33
N GLU A 36 15.64 10.02 -1.55
CA GLU A 36 15.12 8.68 -1.86
C GLU A 36 13.60 8.74 -2.05
N ALA A 37 12.85 9.31 -1.11
CA ALA A 37 11.40 9.46 -1.23
C ALA A 37 10.97 10.36 -2.39
N ALA A 38 11.79 11.35 -2.78
CA ALA A 38 11.49 12.23 -3.90
C ALA A 38 11.79 11.60 -5.27
N VAL A 39 12.74 10.66 -5.35
CA VAL A 39 13.08 9.95 -6.59
C VAL A 39 12.37 8.61 -6.73
N GLU A 40 12.01 7.96 -5.62
CA GLU A 40 11.10 6.82 -5.61
C GLU A 40 9.75 7.29 -6.12
N HIS A 41 9.43 6.94 -7.37
CA HIS A 41 8.08 7.08 -7.89
C HIS A 41 7.14 6.34 -6.95
N ALA A 42 6.06 6.99 -6.53
CA ALA A 42 4.93 6.32 -5.89
C ALA A 42 4.60 5.11 -6.75
N GLU A 43 4.76 3.90 -6.20
CA GLU A 43 4.55 2.65 -6.93
C GLU A 43 3.30 2.80 -7.80
N SER A 44 3.46 2.59 -9.11
CA SER A 44 2.29 2.49 -9.96
C SER A 44 1.39 1.39 -9.40
N TRP A 45 0.08 1.49 -9.64
CA TRP A 45 -0.85 0.46 -9.18
C TRP A 45 -0.40 -0.96 -9.60
N GLN A 46 0.25 -1.09 -10.75
CA GLN A 46 0.78 -2.35 -11.27
C GLN A 46 1.96 -2.88 -10.44
N GLU A 47 2.89 -2.02 -10.04
CA GLU A 47 4.04 -2.38 -9.20
C GLU A 47 3.58 -2.75 -7.79
N ARG A 48 2.69 -1.94 -7.21
CA ARG A 48 2.07 -2.22 -5.91
C ARG A 48 1.31 -3.55 -5.92
N ARG A 49 0.53 -3.82 -6.97
CA ARG A 49 -0.19 -5.10 -7.14
C ARG A 49 0.78 -6.27 -7.20
N LYS A 50 1.85 -6.19 -8.00
CA LYS A 50 2.88 -7.24 -8.09
C LYS A 50 3.53 -7.51 -6.74
N ARG A 51 3.90 -6.46 -6.02
CA ARG A 51 4.53 -6.59 -4.69
C ARG A 51 3.57 -7.24 -3.69
N LEU A 52 2.31 -6.82 -3.64
CA LEU A 52 1.34 -7.41 -2.71
C LEU A 52 1.04 -8.89 -3.00
N ILE A 53 1.06 -9.30 -4.27
CA ILE A 53 0.97 -10.72 -4.65
C ILE A 53 2.21 -11.49 -4.17
N ALA A 54 3.41 -10.95 -4.42
CA ALA A 54 4.67 -11.58 -4.02
C ALA A 54 4.82 -11.70 -2.49
N GLU A 55 4.33 -10.71 -1.74
CA GLU A 55 4.29 -10.71 -0.27
C GLU A 55 3.16 -11.59 0.30
N GLY A 56 2.32 -12.21 -0.54
CA GLY A 56 1.17 -13.00 -0.11
C GLY A 56 0.05 -12.19 0.54
N LYS A 57 0.09 -10.86 0.43
CA LYS A 57 -0.91 -9.93 0.99
C LYS A 57 -2.10 -9.71 0.07
N LEU A 58 -1.98 -10.07 -1.21
CA LEU A 58 -3.06 -10.04 -2.19
C LEU A 58 -3.17 -11.41 -2.85
N VAL A 59 -4.32 -12.06 -2.66
CA VAL A 59 -4.67 -13.28 -3.39
C VAL A 59 -5.21 -12.87 -4.76
N VAL A 60 -4.57 -13.32 -5.83
CA VAL A 60 -5.17 -13.26 -7.17
C VAL A 60 -5.76 -14.62 -7.46
N TYR A 61 -7.09 -14.66 -7.51
CA TYR A 61 -7.83 -15.82 -7.99
C TYR A 61 -8.03 -15.66 -9.50
N GLU A 62 -7.39 -16.53 -10.27
CA GLU A 62 -7.68 -16.68 -11.69
C GLU A 62 -8.76 -17.78 -11.82
N PRO A 63 -10.00 -17.44 -12.17
CA PRO A 63 -11.07 -18.43 -12.22
C PRO A 63 -10.79 -19.45 -13.32
N GLU A 64 -10.99 -20.74 -13.03
CA GLU A 64 -10.80 -21.84 -14.00
C GLU A 64 -11.81 -21.82 -15.16
N GLY A 65 -12.80 -20.92 -15.13
CA GLY A 65 -13.82 -20.77 -16.15
C GLY A 65 -14.45 -19.37 -16.14
N PRO A 66 -15.34 -19.09 -17.11
CA PRO A 66 -16.07 -17.83 -17.15
C PRO A 66 -16.89 -17.66 -15.86
N ALA A 67 -16.89 -16.44 -15.31
CA ALA A 67 -17.74 -16.13 -14.18
C ALA A 67 -19.22 -16.34 -14.58
N PRO A 68 -20.04 -16.92 -13.69
CA PRO A 68 -21.45 -17.14 -13.98
C PRO A 68 -22.15 -15.80 -14.26
N GLY A 69 -23.06 -15.82 -15.24
CA GLY A 69 -23.89 -14.66 -15.57
C GLY A 69 -24.89 -14.35 -14.46
N HIS A 70 -25.53 -13.18 -14.53
CA HIS A 70 -26.51 -12.73 -13.53
C HIS A 70 -27.63 -13.76 -13.29
N ASP A 71 -28.27 -14.25 -14.35
CA ASP A 71 -29.39 -15.21 -14.24
C ASP A 71 -28.94 -16.57 -13.69
N GLU A 72 -27.71 -16.96 -14.00
CA GLU A 72 -27.11 -18.18 -13.49
C GLU A 72 -26.80 -18.05 -11.99
N LEU A 73 -26.24 -16.91 -11.58
CA LEU A 73 -26.05 -16.57 -10.17
C LEU A 73 -27.37 -16.55 -9.40
N GLU A 74 -28.41 -15.94 -9.94
CA GLU A 74 -29.74 -15.89 -9.29
C GLU A 74 -30.31 -17.31 -9.11
N ARG A 75 -30.19 -18.16 -10.14
CA ARG A 75 -30.63 -19.55 -10.06
C ARG A 75 -29.82 -20.36 -9.05
N MET A 76 -28.50 -20.19 -9.03
CA MET A 76 -27.60 -20.90 -8.11
C MET A 76 -27.81 -20.46 -6.66
N SER A 77 -28.01 -19.15 -6.44
CA SER A 77 -28.13 -18.57 -5.10
C SER A 77 -29.54 -18.64 -4.49
N ARG A 78 -30.51 -19.17 -5.23
CA ARG A 78 -31.88 -19.31 -4.74
C ARG A 78 -31.92 -20.20 -3.49
N GLY A 79 -32.43 -19.63 -2.40
CA GLY A 79 -32.54 -20.32 -1.11
C GLY A 79 -31.29 -20.24 -0.23
N TRP A 80 -30.21 -19.60 -0.68
CA TRP A 80 -29.02 -19.37 0.15
C TRP A 80 -29.21 -18.29 1.21
N GLY A 81 -30.29 -17.50 1.14
CA GLY A 81 -30.52 -16.33 1.98
C GLY A 81 -30.27 -16.58 3.47
N THR A 82 -30.91 -17.60 4.06
CA THR A 82 -30.73 -17.90 5.49
C THR A 82 -29.31 -18.34 5.82
N ALA A 83 -28.73 -19.26 5.05
CA ALA A 83 -27.38 -19.77 5.30
C ALA A 83 -26.29 -18.69 5.13
N VAL A 84 -26.45 -17.79 4.15
CA VAL A 84 -25.54 -16.66 3.93
C VAL A 84 -25.70 -15.62 5.04
N SER A 85 -26.93 -15.30 5.45
CA SER A 85 -27.17 -14.40 6.59
C SER A 85 -26.53 -14.93 7.87
N GLU A 86 -26.71 -16.21 8.20
CA GLU A 86 -26.09 -16.83 9.38
C GLU A 86 -24.55 -16.83 9.31
N ALA A 87 -23.96 -17.10 8.15
CA ALA A 87 -22.51 -17.06 7.96
C ALA A 87 -21.94 -15.63 8.08
N LEU A 88 -22.65 -14.63 7.55
CA LEU A 88 -22.28 -13.22 7.67
C LEU A 88 -22.46 -12.69 9.09
N ASP A 89 -23.44 -13.20 9.84
CA ASP A 89 -23.64 -12.86 11.25
C ASP A 89 -22.56 -13.51 12.13
N TRP A 90 -22.17 -14.75 11.85
CA TRP A 90 -21.03 -15.41 12.51
C TRP A 90 -19.71 -14.65 12.28
N SER A 91 -19.45 -14.24 11.04
CA SER A 91 -18.22 -13.51 10.69
C SER A 91 -18.22 -12.04 11.13
N ARG A 92 -19.36 -11.52 11.61
CA ARG A 92 -19.52 -10.22 12.26
C ARG A 92 -19.14 -10.20 13.75
N GLY A 93 -18.49 -11.25 14.25
CA GLY A 93 -18.00 -11.37 15.63
C GLY A 93 -17.63 -10.03 16.27
N GLU A 94 -18.20 -9.78 17.45
CA GLU A 94 -18.14 -8.53 18.22
C GLU A 94 -16.70 -7.97 18.24
N TRP A 95 -16.51 -6.83 17.56
CA TRP A 95 -15.36 -5.95 17.74
C TRP A 95 -15.69 -4.90 18.80
#